data_AF-A0A9P5YIZ7-F1
#
_entry.id   AF-A0A9P5YIZ7-F1
#
_cell.length_a   1.000
_cell.length_b   1.000
_cell.length_c   1.000
_cell.angle_alpha   90.00
_cell.angle_beta   90.00
_cell.angle_gamma   90.00
#
_symmetry.space_group_name_H-M   'P 1'
#
loop_
_entity.id
_entity.type
_entity.pdbx_description
1 polymer ?
#
loop_
_entity_poly.entity_id
_entity_poly.type
_entity_poly.pdbx_seq_one_letter_code
_entity_poly.pdbx_strand_id
1 'polypeptide(L)'
;MQTDRGDKDWQIQNMANIYKESHSCVVLLGGVGGLGGVNETTQWINRSWTLQEALLPRSVYCIFEWTKGPGSLNGGCLRSLIDINGPYGVLSLGEMIAYSLSKTRFAPFLEPFSGDKYAETGPEELVTFLPMFANSREAPLSLTNALTKSYFLHMREDERENMGGKFEELESSIWRCAMMRTSVRDRDAVFSIMGLFGVQLDPAQYRTQREALIALLQKSMEIGRKATWLAASIKSPSLIPLLPTSKIQEIPSVQTSQNIIEARLLTENLVWYLSNAPNGVLDETGALTIVAPVSPVNVTEISETTEKYLGFHFAGKIEESKIFLSGSAGSYAVKLGKVALISSPAVARFVFMQDSLIMLLEPKGEKWRKVGMAAIPTEISEGWEERALVIIGNEDGHLYD
;
A
#
# COMPACT_ATOMS: atom_id res chain seq x y z
N MET A 1 -27.24 -17.41 4.61
CA MET A 1 -25.82 -17.00 4.73
C MET A 1 -25.17 -16.60 3.41
N GLN A 2 -24.73 -17.51 2.50
CA GLN A 2 -24.00 -17.07 1.29
C GLN A 2 -24.87 -16.60 0.10
N THR A 3 -26.20 -16.73 0.16
CA THR A 3 -27.11 -16.35 -0.93
C THR A 3 -28.00 -15.16 -0.59
N ASP A 4 -28.21 -14.86 0.69
CA ASP A 4 -28.99 -13.71 1.12
C ASP A 4 -28.18 -12.41 1.02
N ARG A 5 -28.83 -11.33 0.58
CA ARG A 5 -28.16 -10.03 0.38
C ARG A 5 -27.96 -9.30 1.71
N GLY A 6 -28.95 -9.35 2.61
CA GLY A 6 -28.84 -8.73 3.93
C GLY A 6 -27.74 -9.36 4.77
N ASP A 7 -27.63 -10.70 4.74
CA ASP A 7 -26.54 -11.43 5.39
C ASP A 7 -25.16 -10.98 4.86
N LYS A 8 -25.02 -10.80 3.54
CA LYS A 8 -23.76 -10.34 2.94
C LYS A 8 -23.40 -8.92 3.33
N ASP A 9 -24.37 -8.01 3.29
CA ASP A 9 -24.16 -6.62 3.65
C ASP A 9 -23.78 -6.53 5.13
N TRP A 10 -24.46 -7.28 6.00
CA TRP A 10 -24.10 -7.41 7.41
C TRP A 10 -22.69 -8.00 7.60
N GLN A 11 -22.33 -9.06 6.88
CA GLN A 11 -20.99 -9.64 6.95
C GLN A 11 -19.93 -8.59 6.61
N ILE A 12 -20.07 -7.92 5.47
CA ILE A 12 -19.14 -6.87 5.02
C ILE A 12 -18.99 -5.77 6.09
N GLN A 13 -20.10 -5.31 6.68
CA GLN A 13 -20.08 -4.28 7.72
C GLN A 13 -19.35 -4.71 9.00
N ASN A 14 -19.30 -6.01 9.29
CA ASN A 14 -18.78 -6.54 10.55
C ASN A 14 -17.42 -7.25 10.42
N MET A 15 -16.94 -7.56 9.20
CA MET A 15 -15.67 -8.28 8.96
C MET A 15 -14.51 -7.68 9.74
N ALA A 16 -14.36 -6.35 9.71
CA ALA A 16 -13.26 -5.68 10.39
C ALA A 16 -13.31 -5.88 11.91
N ASN A 17 -14.51 -5.78 12.50
CA ASN A 17 -14.69 -6.00 13.93
C ASN A 17 -14.43 -7.46 14.30
N ILE A 18 -14.85 -8.42 13.47
CA ILE A 18 -14.55 -9.84 13.69
C ILE A 18 -13.04 -10.06 13.80
N TYR A 19 -12.26 -9.52 12.86
CA TYR A 19 -10.80 -9.67 12.92
C TYR A 19 -10.17 -8.89 14.08
N LYS A 20 -10.64 -7.68 14.36
CA LYS A 20 -10.13 -6.85 15.45
C LYS A 20 -10.34 -7.50 16.82
N GLU A 21 -11.51 -8.11 17.04
CA GLU A 21 -11.84 -8.80 18.29
C GLU A 21 -11.25 -10.23 18.36
N SER A 22 -10.60 -10.71 17.29
CA SER A 22 -9.97 -12.02 17.26
C SER A 22 -8.64 -12.02 18.02
N HIS A 23 -8.50 -12.92 19.00
CA HIS A 23 -7.23 -13.12 19.69
C HIS A 23 -6.13 -13.61 18.74
N SER A 24 -6.48 -14.59 17.89
CA SER A 24 -5.59 -15.16 16.89
C SER A 24 -6.34 -15.33 15.57
N CYS A 25 -5.68 -15.00 14.47
CA CYS A 25 -6.13 -15.32 13.11
C CYS A 25 -5.19 -16.36 12.52
N VAL A 26 -5.78 -17.46 12.02
CA VAL A 26 -5.03 -18.56 11.40
C VAL A 26 -5.26 -18.49 9.90
N VAL A 27 -4.19 -18.27 9.16
CA VAL A 27 -4.16 -18.18 7.70
C VAL A 27 -3.74 -19.53 7.13
N LEU A 28 -4.62 -20.15 6.36
CA LEU A 28 -4.31 -21.31 5.54
C LEU A 28 -3.86 -20.83 4.17
N LEU A 29 -2.56 -20.92 3.88
CA LEU A 29 -1.99 -20.32 2.67
C LEU A 29 -2.47 -20.99 1.37
N GLY A 30 -2.82 -22.27 1.42
CA GLY A 30 -3.49 -22.99 0.31
C GLY A 30 -5.00 -22.76 0.25
N GLY A 31 -5.56 -21.95 1.16
CA GLY A 31 -7.00 -21.79 1.35
C GLY A 31 -7.63 -22.97 2.10
N VAL A 32 -8.96 -23.05 2.07
CA VAL A 32 -9.73 -24.09 2.78
C VAL A 32 -9.59 -25.47 2.12
N GLY A 33 -9.13 -25.53 0.87
CA GLY A 33 -8.98 -26.76 0.09
C GLY A 33 -7.71 -27.57 0.38
N GLY A 34 -6.76 -27.03 1.14
CA GLY A 34 -5.51 -27.71 1.47
C GLY A 34 -4.45 -26.78 2.03
N LEU A 35 -3.38 -27.37 2.58
CA LEU A 35 -2.19 -26.63 2.98
C LEU A 35 -1.31 -26.40 1.75
N GLY A 36 -0.83 -25.17 1.58
CA GLY A 36 0.15 -24.88 0.53
C GLY A 36 1.54 -25.35 0.98
N GLY A 37 2.30 -25.93 0.06
CA GLY A 37 3.69 -26.29 0.29
C GLY A 37 4.58 -25.08 0.50
N VAL A 38 5.65 -25.21 1.30
CA VAL A 38 6.62 -24.11 1.51
C VAL A 38 7.26 -23.57 0.23
N ASN A 39 7.33 -24.41 -0.82
CA ASN A 39 7.89 -24.07 -2.12
C ASN A 39 6.83 -23.59 -3.12
N GLU A 40 5.57 -23.53 -2.71
CA GLU A 40 4.46 -23.09 -3.56
C GLU A 40 4.21 -21.59 -3.39
N THR A 41 3.86 -20.93 -4.48
CA THR A 41 3.39 -19.54 -4.43
C THR A 41 1.91 -19.53 -4.10
N THR A 42 1.48 -18.69 -3.16
CA THR A 42 0.06 -18.51 -2.86
C THR A 42 -0.47 -17.19 -3.39
N GLN A 43 -1.74 -17.20 -3.78
CA GLN A 43 -2.49 -16.01 -4.16
C GLN A 43 -3.18 -15.35 -2.95
N TRP A 44 -2.96 -15.84 -1.72
CA TRP A 44 -3.58 -15.28 -0.52
C TRP A 44 -3.33 -13.78 -0.41
N ILE A 45 -2.09 -13.33 -0.63
CA ILE A 45 -1.73 -11.90 -0.54
C ILE A 45 -2.39 -11.04 -1.62
N ASN A 46 -2.82 -11.64 -2.72
CA ASN A 46 -3.45 -10.93 -3.84
C ASN A 46 -4.92 -10.64 -3.62
N ARG A 47 -5.58 -11.25 -2.62
CA ARG A 47 -7.01 -11.05 -2.36
C ARG A 47 -7.23 -9.81 -1.52
N SER A 48 -8.25 -9.02 -1.84
CA SER A 48 -8.53 -7.75 -1.13
C SER A 48 -8.79 -7.95 0.36
N TRP A 49 -9.67 -8.90 0.71
CA TRP A 49 -10.08 -9.17 2.10
C TRP A 49 -8.96 -9.64 3.03
N THR A 50 -7.92 -10.28 2.48
CA THR A 50 -6.83 -10.84 3.31
C THR A 50 -5.93 -9.76 3.90
N LEU A 51 -6.09 -8.48 3.52
CA LEU A 51 -5.40 -7.38 4.18
C LEU A 51 -5.95 -7.14 5.59
N GLN A 52 -7.26 -7.30 5.80
CA GLN A 52 -7.85 -7.24 7.15
C GLN A 52 -7.43 -8.44 8.00
N GLU A 53 -7.42 -9.64 7.41
CA GLU A 53 -6.91 -10.87 8.05
C GLU A 53 -5.46 -10.69 8.54
N ALA A 54 -4.66 -9.96 7.78
CA ALA A 54 -3.25 -9.73 8.08
C ALA A 54 -3.02 -8.69 9.18
N LEU A 55 -3.84 -7.65 9.24
CA LEU A 55 -3.54 -6.44 10.02
C LEU A 55 -4.37 -6.33 11.29
N LEU A 56 -5.68 -6.59 11.23
CA LEU A 56 -6.58 -6.30 12.36
C LEU A 56 -6.44 -7.24 13.57
N PRO A 57 -6.17 -8.56 13.41
CA PRO A 57 -6.05 -9.46 14.55
C PRO A 57 -4.83 -9.17 15.42
N ARG A 58 -4.92 -9.48 16.71
CA ARG A 58 -3.81 -9.32 17.66
C ARG A 58 -2.59 -10.18 17.31
N SER A 59 -2.82 -11.36 16.75
CA SER A 59 -1.76 -12.27 16.32
C SER A 59 -2.21 -13.04 15.09
N VAL A 60 -1.34 -13.14 14.10
CA VAL A 60 -1.63 -13.84 12.84
C VAL A 60 -0.60 -14.95 12.63
N TYR A 61 -1.09 -16.16 12.40
CA TYR A 61 -0.28 -17.35 12.18
C TYR A 61 -0.58 -17.94 10.81
N CYS A 62 0.45 -18.37 10.10
CA CYS A 62 0.34 -19.09 8.83
C CYS A 62 0.55 -20.57 9.07
N ILE A 63 -0.38 -21.39 8.58
CA ILE A 63 -0.22 -22.85 8.52
C ILE A 63 0.08 -23.24 7.07
N PHE A 64 1.08 -24.09 6.89
CA PHE A 64 1.56 -24.57 5.60
C PHE A 64 2.00 -26.04 5.71
N GLU A 65 2.09 -26.72 4.58
CA GLU A 65 2.55 -28.12 4.55
C GLU A 65 4.05 -28.18 4.83
N TRP A 66 4.43 -29.07 5.75
CA TRP A 66 5.81 -29.24 6.20
C TRP A 66 6.13 -30.71 6.41
N THR A 67 7.02 -31.25 5.58
CA THR A 67 7.37 -32.68 5.56
C THR A 67 8.79 -32.96 6.04
N LYS A 68 9.51 -31.93 6.50
CA LYS A 68 10.94 -32.03 6.88
C LYS A 68 11.17 -32.44 8.32
N GLY A 69 10.11 -32.72 9.08
CA GLY A 69 10.18 -33.10 10.49
C GLY A 69 10.44 -31.90 11.41
N PRO A 70 10.62 -32.16 12.72
CA PRO A 70 10.80 -31.13 13.73
C PRO A 70 12.06 -30.29 13.47
N GLY A 71 11.97 -28.98 13.66
CA GLY A 71 13.15 -28.11 13.56
C GLY A 71 12.88 -26.63 13.79
N SER A 72 13.88 -25.80 13.53
CA SER A 72 13.79 -24.35 13.67
C SER A 72 14.17 -23.64 12.38
N LEU A 73 13.44 -22.59 12.01
CA LEU A 73 13.88 -21.64 11.00
C LEU A 73 14.69 -20.54 11.69
N ASN A 74 15.94 -20.36 11.26
CA ASN A 74 16.80 -19.29 11.74
C ASN A 74 16.98 -18.26 10.63
N GLY A 75 16.31 -17.12 10.76
CA GLY A 75 16.48 -15.95 9.89
C GLY A 75 16.88 -14.79 10.78
N GLY A 76 17.99 -14.12 10.46
CA GLY A 76 18.72 -13.20 11.35
C GLY A 76 17.97 -12.02 12.00
N CYS A 77 16.64 -11.93 11.87
CA CYS A 77 15.80 -10.95 12.54
C CYS A 77 14.76 -11.52 13.53
N LEU A 78 14.37 -12.80 13.48
CA LEU A 78 13.33 -13.35 14.37
C LEU A 78 13.56 -14.85 14.65
N ARG A 79 13.27 -15.29 15.88
CA ARG A 79 13.31 -16.70 16.32
C ARG A 79 11.89 -17.19 16.54
N SER A 80 11.50 -18.26 15.84
CA SER A 80 10.77 -19.46 16.32
C SER A 80 9.88 -20.05 15.20
N LEU A 81 10.32 -21.14 14.56
CA LEU A 81 9.35 -22.09 14.00
C LEU A 81 8.73 -22.82 15.21
N ILE A 82 7.41 -22.73 15.39
CA ILE A 82 6.71 -23.60 16.33
C ILE A 82 6.38 -24.86 15.56
N ASP A 83 7.23 -25.86 15.74
CA ASP A 83 6.98 -27.21 15.27
C ASP A 83 5.70 -27.76 15.93
N ILE A 84 4.81 -28.30 15.10
CA ILE A 84 3.65 -29.03 15.56
C ILE A 84 3.78 -30.43 14.97
N ASN A 85 3.89 -31.44 15.84
CA ASN A 85 3.93 -32.86 15.47
C ASN A 85 2.92 -33.21 14.35
N GLY A 86 3.37 -33.28 13.10
CA GLY A 86 2.54 -33.55 11.93
C GLY A 86 3.15 -33.06 10.60
N PRO A 87 2.45 -33.24 9.46
CA PRO A 87 2.92 -32.80 8.14
C PRO A 87 2.70 -31.30 7.90
N TYR A 88 2.77 -30.46 8.93
CA TYR A 88 2.45 -29.04 8.84
C TYR A 88 3.33 -28.19 9.74
N GLY A 89 3.64 -26.99 9.27
CA GLY A 89 4.42 -25.99 9.98
C GLY A 89 3.58 -24.78 10.33
N VAL A 90 3.93 -24.11 11.43
CA VAL A 90 3.28 -22.86 11.86
C VAL A 90 4.32 -21.78 12.11
N LEU A 91 4.07 -20.60 11.54
CA LEU A 91 4.86 -19.39 11.72
C LEU A 91 3.96 -18.20 11.98
N SER A 92 4.45 -17.16 12.64
CA SER A 92 3.75 -15.88 12.57
C SER A 92 3.77 -15.33 11.14
N LEU A 93 2.74 -14.56 10.76
CA LEU A 93 2.68 -13.94 9.44
C LEU A 93 3.88 -13.00 9.20
N GLY A 94 4.31 -12.27 10.24
CA GLY A 94 5.46 -11.38 10.17
C GLY A 94 6.76 -12.10 9.83
N GLU A 95 7.01 -13.25 10.46
CA GLU A 95 8.15 -14.11 10.13
C GLU A 95 8.04 -14.64 8.70
N MET A 96 6.87 -15.16 8.32
CA MET A 96 6.66 -15.70 6.98
C MET A 96 6.94 -14.67 5.89
N ILE A 97 6.42 -13.44 6.05
CA ILE A 97 6.66 -12.34 5.12
C ILE A 97 8.15 -11.95 5.10
N ALA A 98 8.79 -11.86 6.26
CA ALA A 98 10.21 -11.53 6.35
C ALA A 98 11.08 -12.56 5.61
N TYR A 99 10.78 -13.85 5.77
CA TYR A 99 11.44 -14.92 5.04
C TYR A 99 11.21 -14.83 3.53
N SER A 100 9.98 -14.58 3.07
CA SER A 100 9.69 -14.39 1.65
C SER A 100 10.44 -13.22 1.01
N LEU A 101 10.67 -12.13 1.75
CA LEU A 101 11.46 -10.98 1.26
C LEU A 101 12.96 -11.23 1.25
N SER A 102 13.44 -12.10 2.12
CA SER A 102 14.85 -12.36 2.26
C SER A 102 15.33 -13.26 1.10
N LYS A 103 15.99 -12.66 0.10
CA LYS A 103 16.69 -13.39 -0.99
C LYS A 103 17.86 -14.23 -0.48
N THR A 104 18.20 -14.10 0.79
CA THR A 104 19.26 -14.84 1.45
C THR A 104 18.91 -16.31 1.43
N ARG A 105 19.84 -17.10 0.87
CA ARG A 105 19.89 -18.55 0.98
C ARG A 105 20.02 -18.91 2.46
N PHE A 106 18.91 -18.86 3.18
CA PHE A 106 18.88 -19.28 4.56
C PHE A 106 18.92 -20.80 4.56
N ALA A 107 19.89 -21.36 5.26
CA ALA A 107 19.83 -22.76 5.65
C ALA A 107 18.92 -22.81 6.89
N PRO A 108 17.68 -23.33 6.80
CA PRO A 108 17.09 -23.90 8.00
C PRO A 108 18.09 -24.93 8.51
N PHE A 109 18.75 -24.64 9.63
CA PHE A 109 19.36 -25.71 10.40
C PHE A 109 18.23 -26.33 11.22
N LEU A 110 17.90 -27.58 10.88
CA LEU A 110 17.15 -28.43 11.80
C LEU A 110 18.06 -28.68 13.00
N GLU A 111 17.99 -27.83 14.02
CA GLU A 111 18.53 -28.20 15.32
C GLU A 111 17.51 -29.13 15.99
N PRO A 112 17.83 -30.42 16.21
CA PRO A 112 16.99 -31.26 17.04
C PRO A 112 16.91 -30.67 18.45
N PHE A 113 15.71 -30.60 19.02
CA PHE A 113 15.43 -30.00 20.34
C PHE A 113 16.05 -30.75 21.54
N SER A 114 16.92 -31.74 21.31
CA SER A 114 17.56 -32.54 22.36
C SER A 114 19.02 -32.80 22.01
N GLY A 115 19.91 -32.60 22.99
CA GLY A 115 21.37 -32.76 22.92
C GLY A 115 21.89 -34.18 22.62
N ASP A 116 21.14 -34.98 21.87
CA ASP A 116 21.57 -36.27 21.37
C ASP A 116 22.16 -36.11 19.97
N LYS A 117 23.48 -36.32 19.94
CA LYS A 117 24.37 -36.64 18.82
C LYS A 117 23.83 -36.30 17.43
N TYR A 118 24.46 -35.30 16.81
CA TYR A 118 24.53 -35.08 15.35
C TYR A 118 24.36 -36.40 14.59
N ALA A 119 23.15 -36.67 14.10
CA ALA A 119 22.94 -37.75 13.17
C ALA A 119 23.72 -37.40 11.91
N GLU A 120 24.53 -38.34 11.43
CA GLU A 120 25.38 -38.26 10.23
C GLU A 120 24.59 -38.13 8.91
N THR A 121 23.33 -37.69 8.97
CA THR A 121 22.59 -37.27 7.79
C THR A 121 23.14 -35.93 7.34
N GLY A 122 23.88 -35.94 6.22
CA GLY A 122 24.37 -34.73 5.58
C GLY A 122 23.23 -33.73 5.30
N PRO A 123 23.57 -32.47 4.96
CA PRO A 123 22.60 -31.39 4.76
C PRO A 123 21.79 -31.62 3.48
N GLU A 124 20.89 -32.60 3.49
CA GLU A 124 20.02 -32.90 2.36
C GLU A 124 18.77 -32.02 2.45
N GLU A 125 18.76 -31.01 1.58
CA GLU A 125 17.74 -29.99 1.32
C GLU A 125 17.67 -28.80 2.28
N LEU A 126 18.58 -27.83 2.06
CA LEU A 126 18.32 -26.44 2.46
C LEU A 126 17.08 -25.90 1.72
N VAL A 127 16.02 -25.60 2.47
CA VAL A 127 14.94 -24.72 1.98
C VAL A 127 15.47 -23.29 1.96
N THR A 128 16.09 -22.90 0.85
CA THR A 128 16.79 -21.61 0.72
C THR A 128 15.87 -20.42 0.50
N PHE A 129 14.60 -20.66 0.20
CA PHE A 129 13.64 -19.61 -0.18
C PHE A 129 12.20 -20.06 0.10
N LEU A 130 11.38 -19.16 0.66
CA LEU A 130 9.94 -19.35 0.84
C LEU A 130 9.18 -18.47 -0.17
N PRO A 131 8.90 -18.97 -1.40
CA PRO A 131 8.24 -18.20 -2.47
C PRO A 131 6.78 -17.85 -2.19
N MET A 132 6.21 -18.30 -1.06
CA MET A 132 4.78 -18.17 -0.76
C MET A 132 4.21 -16.78 -1.02
N PHE A 133 4.95 -15.71 -0.66
CA PHE A 133 4.50 -14.33 -0.89
C PHE A 133 5.36 -13.50 -1.85
N ALA A 134 6.49 -14.02 -2.28
CA ALA A 134 7.43 -13.29 -3.11
C ALA A 134 7.89 -14.18 -4.26
N ASN A 135 8.05 -13.58 -5.45
CA ASN A 135 8.64 -14.20 -6.64
C ASN A 135 7.69 -14.99 -7.55
N SER A 136 6.37 -14.90 -7.37
CA SER A 136 5.45 -15.27 -8.45
C SER A 136 5.33 -14.11 -9.46
N ARG A 137 5.07 -14.42 -10.73
CA ARG A 137 4.58 -13.40 -11.68
C ARG A 137 3.29 -12.72 -11.20
N GLU A 138 2.63 -13.29 -10.19
CA GLU A 138 1.28 -12.95 -9.73
C GLU A 138 1.26 -12.03 -8.49
N ALA A 139 2.29 -12.05 -7.64
CA ALA A 139 2.40 -11.20 -6.45
C ALA A 139 3.71 -10.38 -6.52
N PRO A 140 3.64 -9.08 -6.87
CA PRO A 140 4.85 -8.29 -7.07
C PRO A 140 5.56 -8.03 -5.73
N LEU A 141 6.89 -7.94 -5.76
CA LEU A 141 7.73 -7.62 -4.58
C LEU A 141 7.27 -6.33 -3.87
N SER A 142 6.70 -5.38 -4.61
CA SER A 142 6.10 -4.15 -4.08
C SER A 142 4.91 -4.43 -3.14
N LEU A 143 4.05 -5.41 -3.44
CA LEU A 143 2.94 -5.80 -2.59
C LEU A 143 3.43 -6.44 -1.30
N THR A 144 4.39 -7.37 -1.40
CA THR A 144 5.01 -8.00 -0.23
C THR A 144 5.65 -6.96 0.66
N ASN A 145 6.40 -6.01 0.09
CA ASN A 145 6.98 -4.89 0.82
C ASN A 145 5.91 -4.02 1.49
N ALA A 146 4.86 -3.60 0.78
CA ALA A 146 3.78 -2.80 1.35
C ALA A 146 3.05 -3.53 2.49
N LEU A 147 2.83 -4.84 2.36
CA LEU A 147 2.21 -5.65 3.42
C LEU A 147 3.12 -5.74 4.64
N THR A 148 4.40 -6.04 4.42
CA THR A 148 5.42 -6.08 5.48
C THR A 148 5.38 -4.82 6.32
N LYS A 149 5.32 -3.66 5.65
CA LYS A 149 5.24 -2.35 6.31
C LYS A 149 3.99 -2.17 7.10
N SER A 150 2.84 -2.40 6.45
CA SER A 150 1.55 -2.28 7.12
C SER A 150 1.52 -3.17 8.37
N TYR A 151 2.02 -4.40 8.28
CA TYR A 151 2.08 -5.35 9.39
C TYR A 151 2.94 -4.84 10.55
N PHE A 152 4.20 -4.47 10.30
CA PHE A 152 5.10 -4.00 11.35
C PHE A 152 4.71 -2.65 11.95
N LEU A 153 4.06 -1.77 11.19
CA LEU A 153 3.52 -0.50 11.70
C LEU A 153 2.21 -0.68 12.48
N HIS A 154 1.43 -1.72 12.16
CA HIS A 154 0.15 -1.98 12.82
C HIS A 154 0.31 -2.64 14.19
N MET A 155 1.38 -3.40 14.42
CA MET A 155 1.57 -4.30 15.57
C MET A 155 1.70 -3.66 16.97
N ARG A 156 1.36 -2.38 17.16
CA ARG A 156 1.41 -1.73 18.48
C ARG A 156 0.19 -0.83 18.69
N GLU A 157 -0.88 -1.41 19.24
CA GLU A 157 -2.10 -0.68 19.62
C GLU A 157 -1.85 0.28 20.81
N ASP A 158 -0.98 -0.14 21.72
CA ASP A 158 -0.46 0.58 22.88
C ASP A 158 0.43 1.78 22.53
N GLU A 159 0.94 1.87 21.29
CA GLU A 159 1.70 3.04 20.82
C GLU A 159 0.88 4.03 19.98
N ARG A 160 -0.37 3.69 19.60
CA ARG A 160 -1.21 4.49 18.68
C ARG A 160 -1.41 5.94 19.12
N GLU A 161 -1.56 6.18 20.42
CA GLU A 161 -1.78 7.53 20.97
C GLU A 161 -0.55 8.45 20.84
N ASN A 162 0.65 7.90 20.61
CA ASN A 162 1.91 8.65 20.46
C ASN A 162 2.53 8.56 19.05
N MET A 163 1.80 8.02 18.06
CA MET A 163 2.42 7.60 16.79
C MET A 163 2.77 8.70 15.79
N GLY A 164 2.30 9.95 15.95
CA GLY A 164 2.67 11.06 15.05
C GLY A 164 2.63 10.67 13.55
N GLY A 165 3.68 10.99 12.80
CA GLY A 165 3.80 10.67 11.35
C GLY A 165 3.79 9.17 10.99
N LYS A 166 3.95 8.24 11.94
CA LYS A 166 3.88 6.78 11.67
C LYS A 166 2.51 6.35 11.17
N PHE A 167 1.46 7.10 11.52
CA PHE A 167 0.12 6.81 11.05
C PHE A 167 -0.05 7.06 9.55
N GLU A 168 0.52 8.17 9.05
CA GLU A 168 0.51 8.49 7.62
C GLU A 168 1.33 7.46 6.82
N GLU A 169 2.40 6.92 7.42
CA GLU A 169 3.20 5.83 6.86
C GLU A 169 2.38 4.52 6.75
N LEU A 170 1.63 4.18 7.80
CA LEU A 170 0.73 3.02 7.81
C LEU A 170 -0.37 3.16 6.76
N GLU A 171 -1.07 4.29 6.71
CA GLU A 171 -2.12 4.55 5.72
C GLU A 171 -1.58 4.47 4.29
N SER A 172 -0.43 5.07 4.03
CA SER A 172 0.22 5.00 2.72
C SER A 172 0.55 3.56 2.31
N SER A 173 0.95 2.73 3.28
CA SER A 173 1.22 1.31 3.06
C SER A 173 -0.06 0.51 2.79
N ILE A 174 -1.15 0.81 3.52
CA ILE A 174 -2.48 0.22 3.29
C ILE A 174 -2.98 0.56 1.89
N TRP A 175 -2.88 1.83 1.45
CA TRP A 175 -3.27 2.24 0.10
C TRP A 175 -2.53 1.46 -0.98
N ARG A 176 -1.22 1.26 -0.82
CA ARG A 176 -0.41 0.47 -1.76
C ARG A 176 -0.85 -0.99 -1.80
N CYS A 177 -1.09 -1.59 -0.63
CA CYS A 177 -1.63 -2.94 -0.57
C CYS A 177 -2.97 -3.02 -1.31
N ALA A 178 -3.89 -2.09 -1.07
CA ALA A 178 -5.20 -2.06 -1.69
C ALA A 178 -5.11 -1.95 -3.23
N MET A 179 -4.22 -1.10 -3.72
CA MET A 179 -3.99 -0.90 -5.16
C MET A 179 -3.40 -2.13 -5.86
N MET A 180 -2.81 -3.08 -5.15
CA MET A 180 -2.20 -4.29 -5.73
C MET A 180 -3.00 -5.56 -5.43
N ARG A 181 -4.23 -5.45 -4.93
CA ARG A 181 -5.08 -6.58 -4.57
C ARG A 181 -6.33 -6.65 -5.46
N THR A 182 -6.74 -7.87 -5.79
CA THR A 182 -7.91 -8.18 -6.61
C THR A 182 -9.11 -8.53 -5.75
N SER A 183 -10.29 -8.41 -6.34
CA SER A 183 -11.56 -8.72 -5.69
C SER A 183 -12.50 -9.37 -6.69
N VAL A 184 -13.46 -10.17 -6.21
CA VAL A 184 -14.54 -10.66 -7.09
C VAL A 184 -15.44 -9.51 -7.54
N ARG A 185 -15.62 -8.51 -6.67
CA ARG A 185 -16.48 -7.35 -6.90
C ARG A 185 -15.66 -6.09 -6.64
N ASP A 186 -15.71 -5.14 -7.56
CA ASP A 186 -14.91 -3.92 -7.49
C ASP A 186 -15.11 -3.16 -6.17
N ARG A 187 -16.37 -3.06 -5.72
CA ARG A 187 -16.71 -2.39 -4.44
C ARG A 187 -16.11 -3.05 -3.21
N ASP A 188 -15.97 -4.38 -3.25
CA ASP A 188 -15.42 -5.12 -2.12
C ASP A 188 -13.94 -4.78 -1.90
N ALA A 189 -13.23 -4.26 -2.92
CA ALA A 189 -11.88 -3.71 -2.72
C ALA A 189 -11.89 -2.52 -1.74
N VAL A 190 -12.91 -1.65 -1.82
CA VAL A 190 -13.08 -0.51 -0.89
C VAL A 190 -13.51 -1.01 0.50
N PHE A 191 -14.51 -1.89 0.56
CA PHE A 191 -14.97 -2.43 1.84
C PHE A 191 -13.90 -3.26 2.55
N SER A 192 -12.99 -3.88 1.80
CA SER A 192 -11.85 -4.60 2.36
C SER A 192 -10.83 -3.72 3.08
N ILE A 193 -10.90 -2.39 2.95
CA ILE A 193 -9.98 -1.49 3.65
C ILE A 193 -10.66 -0.54 4.62
N MET A 194 -11.98 -0.37 4.57
CA MET A 194 -12.70 0.60 5.41
C MET A 194 -12.38 0.46 6.90
N GLY A 195 -12.33 -0.78 7.42
CA GLY A 195 -12.02 -1.06 8.82
C GLY A 195 -10.58 -0.71 9.22
N LEU A 196 -9.63 -0.81 8.29
CA LEU A 196 -8.24 -0.37 8.50
C LEU A 196 -8.14 1.15 8.64
N PHE A 197 -9.08 1.87 8.00
CA PHE A 197 -9.28 3.30 8.17
C PHE A 197 -10.24 3.65 9.32
N GLY A 198 -10.69 2.69 10.13
CA GLY A 198 -11.64 2.95 11.21
C GLY A 198 -12.98 3.52 10.72
N VAL A 199 -13.32 3.28 9.45
CA VAL A 199 -14.56 3.72 8.82
C VAL A 199 -15.48 2.52 8.64
N GLN A 200 -16.78 2.74 8.87
CA GLN A 200 -17.82 1.77 8.58
C GLN A 200 -18.78 2.33 7.53
N LEU A 201 -18.89 1.62 6.40
CA LEU A 201 -19.80 1.93 5.30
C LEU A 201 -20.90 0.87 5.23
N ASP A 202 -22.10 1.28 4.82
CA ASP A 202 -23.20 0.37 4.51
C ASP A 202 -23.16 0.01 3.02
N PRO A 203 -22.85 -1.25 2.64
CA PRO A 203 -22.74 -1.66 1.23
C PRO A 203 -24.02 -1.44 0.42
N ALA A 204 -25.19 -1.42 1.07
CA ALA A 204 -26.46 -1.22 0.41
C ALA A 204 -26.60 0.20 -0.19
N GLN A 205 -25.83 1.18 0.31
CA GLN A 205 -25.91 2.59 -0.10
C GLN A 205 -25.11 2.91 -1.35
N TYR A 206 -24.14 2.06 -1.74
CA TYR A 206 -23.20 2.37 -2.80
C TYR A 206 -23.37 1.43 -3.99
N ARG A 207 -23.53 1.99 -5.19
CA ARG A 207 -23.71 1.24 -6.44
C ARG A 207 -22.40 0.95 -7.12
N THR A 208 -21.47 1.90 -7.09
CA THR A 208 -20.17 1.81 -7.78
C THR A 208 -18.99 1.77 -6.81
N GLN A 209 -17.83 1.30 -7.28
CA GLN A 209 -16.58 1.33 -6.49
C GLN A 209 -16.19 2.77 -6.15
N ARG A 210 -16.37 3.68 -7.11
CA ARG A 210 -16.06 5.10 -6.94
C ARG A 210 -16.91 5.75 -5.84
N GLU A 211 -18.23 5.54 -5.83
CA GLU A 211 -19.11 6.07 -4.78
C GLU A 211 -18.68 5.59 -3.39
N ALA A 212 -18.42 4.29 -3.25
CA ALA A 212 -17.95 3.71 -1.99
C ALA A 212 -16.59 4.31 -1.57
N LEU A 213 -15.68 4.53 -2.53
CA LEU A 213 -14.36 5.09 -2.25
C LEU A 213 -14.44 6.57 -1.85
N ILE A 214 -15.26 7.38 -2.51
CA ILE A 214 -15.51 8.78 -2.10
C ILE A 214 -16.07 8.80 -0.67
N ALA A 215 -17.05 7.95 -0.36
CA ALA A 215 -17.62 7.87 0.99
C ALA A 215 -16.60 7.41 2.05
N LEU A 216 -15.71 6.47 1.71
CA LEU A 216 -14.61 6.07 2.57
C LEU A 216 -13.69 7.26 2.89
N LEU A 217 -13.30 8.03 1.87
CA LEU A 217 -12.41 9.18 2.01
C LEU A 217 -13.07 10.31 2.80
N GLN A 218 -14.35 10.60 2.54
CA GLN A 218 -15.15 11.57 3.29
C GLN A 218 -15.19 11.24 4.78
N LYS A 219 -15.63 10.03 5.13
CA LYS A 219 -15.67 9.59 6.52
C LYS A 219 -14.30 9.52 7.19
N SER A 220 -13.25 9.18 6.43
CA SER A 220 -11.87 9.21 6.92
C SER A 220 -11.46 10.64 7.31
N MET A 221 -11.79 11.63 6.48
CA MET A 221 -11.53 13.05 6.79
C MET A 221 -12.36 13.57 7.96
N GLU A 222 -13.63 13.16 8.08
CA GLU A 222 -14.51 13.53 9.20
C GLU A 222 -13.94 13.10 10.56
N ILE A 223 -13.26 11.95 10.62
CA ILE A 223 -12.59 11.47 11.84
C ILE A 223 -11.15 12.03 12.00
N GLY A 224 -10.79 13.05 11.20
CA GLY A 224 -9.52 13.77 11.31
C GLY A 224 -8.33 13.14 10.59
N ARG A 225 -8.56 12.17 9.69
CA ARG A 225 -7.47 11.63 8.84
C ARG A 225 -7.12 12.61 7.72
N LYS A 226 -5.86 12.56 7.31
CA LYS A 226 -5.30 13.44 6.27
C LYS A 226 -5.38 12.80 4.89
N ALA A 227 -5.14 13.60 3.85
CA ALA A 227 -5.21 13.16 2.46
C ALA A 227 -4.00 12.31 2.00
N THR A 228 -3.65 11.27 2.75
CA THR A 228 -2.48 10.40 2.48
C THR A 228 -2.60 9.61 1.18
N TRP A 229 -3.82 9.38 0.69
CA TRP A 229 -4.09 8.72 -0.59
C TRP A 229 -3.60 9.51 -1.81
N LEU A 230 -3.29 10.81 -1.66
CA LEU A 230 -2.71 11.61 -2.74
C LEU A 230 -1.35 11.04 -3.18
N ALA A 231 -0.58 10.44 -2.24
CA ALA A 231 0.65 9.73 -2.56
C ALA A 231 0.39 8.46 -3.39
N ALA A 232 -0.71 7.76 -3.09
CA ALA A 232 -1.12 6.56 -3.83
C ALA A 232 -1.58 6.91 -5.26
N SER A 233 -2.04 8.14 -5.46
CA SER A 233 -2.52 8.65 -6.76
C SER A 233 -1.44 9.40 -7.54
N ILE A 234 -0.15 9.29 -7.18
CA ILE A 234 0.91 10.11 -7.78
C ILE A 234 1.04 9.90 -9.29
N LYS A 235 0.97 8.65 -9.75
CA LYS A 235 1.03 8.28 -11.17
C LYS A 235 -0.32 8.33 -11.89
N SER A 236 -1.38 8.73 -11.21
CA SER A 236 -2.74 8.76 -11.75
C SER A 236 -3.19 10.20 -12.03
N PRO A 237 -3.83 10.48 -13.17
CA PRO A 237 -4.47 11.78 -13.42
C PRO A 237 -5.70 11.99 -12.51
N SER A 238 -6.25 10.93 -11.93
CA SER A 238 -7.33 11.00 -10.95
C SER A 238 -6.82 11.55 -9.61
N LEU A 239 -7.70 12.28 -8.92
CA LEU A 239 -7.49 12.71 -7.54
C LEU A 239 -7.80 11.60 -6.53
N ILE A 240 -8.74 10.74 -6.90
CA ILE A 240 -9.18 9.57 -6.13
C ILE A 240 -8.35 8.36 -6.60
N PRO A 241 -7.83 7.51 -5.68
CA PRO A 241 -7.05 6.34 -6.08
C PRO A 241 -7.83 5.41 -7.00
N LEU A 242 -7.13 4.82 -7.96
CA LEU A 242 -7.69 3.76 -8.80
C LEU A 242 -7.42 2.42 -8.11
N LEU A 243 -8.47 1.76 -7.64
CA LEU A 243 -8.38 0.40 -7.11
C LEU A 243 -8.59 -0.61 -8.25
N PRO A 244 -7.97 -1.80 -8.20
CA PRO A 244 -8.12 -2.80 -9.24
C PRO A 244 -9.58 -3.23 -9.45
N THR A 245 -9.91 -3.52 -10.71
CA THR A 245 -11.19 -4.10 -11.15
C THR A 245 -11.03 -5.53 -11.67
N SER A 246 -9.81 -6.07 -11.62
CA SER A 246 -9.48 -7.41 -12.08
C SER A 246 -10.10 -8.49 -11.19
N LYS A 247 -10.49 -9.61 -11.79
CA LYS A 247 -10.99 -10.76 -11.04
C LYS A 247 -9.87 -11.41 -10.24
N ILE A 248 -10.24 -12.21 -9.25
CA ILE A 248 -9.29 -13.02 -8.49
C ILE A 248 -8.46 -13.86 -9.48
N GLN A 249 -7.16 -13.98 -9.20
CA GLN A 249 -6.16 -14.73 -10.00
C GLN A 249 -5.68 -14.04 -11.28
N GLU A 250 -6.20 -12.86 -11.61
CA GLU A 250 -5.67 -12.01 -12.68
C GLU A 250 -4.61 -11.05 -12.13
N ILE A 251 -3.75 -10.56 -13.03
CA ILE A 251 -2.80 -9.49 -12.70
C ILE A 251 -3.63 -8.26 -12.29
N PRO A 252 -3.43 -7.71 -11.07
CA PRO A 252 -4.16 -6.53 -10.62
C PRO A 252 -3.98 -5.38 -11.62
N SER A 253 -5.08 -4.92 -12.19
CA SER A 253 -5.08 -3.90 -13.23
C SER A 253 -6.19 -2.89 -12.96
N VAL A 254 -5.95 -1.65 -13.39
CA VAL A 254 -6.92 -0.56 -13.29
C VAL A 254 -7.39 -0.16 -14.67
N GLN A 255 -8.69 0.09 -14.80
CA GLN A 255 -9.27 0.68 -16.00
C GLN A 255 -9.07 2.20 -15.97
N THR A 256 -8.63 2.75 -17.09
CA THR A 256 -8.47 4.18 -17.28
C THR A 256 -9.30 4.61 -18.50
N SER A 257 -9.38 5.91 -18.80
CA SER A 257 -10.13 6.40 -19.96
C SER A 257 -9.62 5.83 -21.30
N GLN A 258 -8.37 5.36 -21.34
CA GLN A 258 -7.68 4.97 -22.57
C GLN A 258 -7.21 3.53 -22.57
N ASN A 259 -6.62 3.08 -21.46
CA ASN A 259 -5.93 1.79 -21.39
C ASN A 259 -6.22 1.05 -20.08
N ILE A 260 -5.93 -0.25 -20.09
CA ILE A 260 -5.82 -1.06 -18.88
C ILE A 260 -4.36 -1.01 -18.44
N ILE A 261 -4.10 -0.55 -17.22
CA ILE A 261 -2.75 -0.42 -16.68
C ILE A 261 -2.59 -1.42 -15.54
N GLU A 262 -1.49 -2.14 -15.54
CA GLU A 262 -1.13 -2.99 -14.42
C GLU A 262 -0.92 -2.14 -13.16
N ALA A 263 -1.64 -2.46 -12.09
CA ALA A 263 -1.69 -1.63 -10.89
C ALA A 263 -0.35 -1.54 -10.16
N ARG A 264 0.56 -2.50 -10.38
CA ARG A 264 1.94 -2.42 -9.88
C ARG A 264 2.68 -1.20 -10.45
N LEU A 265 2.44 -0.84 -11.71
CA LEU A 265 3.14 0.28 -12.36
C LEU A 265 2.82 1.60 -11.67
N LEU A 266 1.63 1.71 -11.07
CA LEU A 266 1.18 2.87 -10.29
C LEU A 266 1.84 2.95 -8.91
N THR A 267 2.34 1.84 -8.38
CA THR A 267 2.88 1.72 -7.01
C THR A 267 4.38 1.37 -6.96
N GLU A 268 4.99 1.05 -8.10
CA GLU A 268 6.38 0.64 -8.23
C GLU A 268 7.38 1.66 -7.69
N ASN A 269 8.37 1.15 -6.94
CA ASN A 269 9.52 1.87 -6.37
C ASN A 269 9.18 3.01 -5.40
N LEU A 270 7.95 3.07 -4.90
CA LEU A 270 7.60 3.99 -3.83
C LEU A 270 8.12 3.45 -2.49
N VAL A 271 9.31 3.90 -2.10
CA VAL A 271 9.93 3.64 -0.78
C VAL A 271 9.69 4.78 0.21
N TRP A 272 8.82 5.73 -0.15
CA TRP A 272 8.50 6.91 0.64
C TRP A 272 7.00 6.94 1.00
N TYR A 273 6.54 7.85 1.85
CA TYR A 273 5.14 8.15 2.15
C TYR A 273 4.95 9.67 2.23
N LEU A 274 3.71 10.13 2.05
CA LEU A 274 3.40 11.56 2.19
C LEU A 274 3.21 11.86 3.68
N SER A 275 4.23 12.46 4.27
CA SER A 275 4.16 13.00 5.62
C SER A 275 3.59 14.41 5.62
N ASN A 276 2.88 14.77 6.68
CA ASN A 276 2.14 16.03 6.77
C ASN A 276 1.21 16.25 5.57
N ALA A 277 0.48 15.21 5.17
CA ALA A 277 -0.54 15.31 4.14
C ALA A 277 -1.58 16.38 4.52
N PRO A 278 -2.24 17.04 3.55
CA PRO A 278 -3.15 18.12 3.87
C PRO A 278 -4.42 17.58 4.51
N ASN A 279 -5.01 18.38 5.41
CA ASN A 279 -6.40 18.21 5.79
C ASN A 279 -7.29 18.80 4.69
N GLY A 280 -8.55 18.36 4.64
CA GLY A 280 -9.48 18.87 3.66
C GLY A 280 -10.88 18.32 3.82
N VAL A 281 -11.73 18.66 2.85
CA VAL A 281 -13.10 18.17 2.72
C VAL A 281 -13.28 17.66 1.31
N LEU A 282 -13.79 16.45 1.17
CA LEU A 282 -14.12 15.86 -0.13
C LEU A 282 -15.64 16.02 -0.37
N ASP A 283 -16.03 16.60 -1.50
CA ASP A 283 -17.44 16.67 -1.88
C ASP A 283 -17.94 15.33 -2.47
N GLU A 284 -19.25 15.23 -2.69
CA GLU A 284 -19.91 14.05 -3.26
C GLU A 284 -19.46 13.69 -4.69
N THR A 285 -18.83 14.63 -5.40
CA THR A 285 -18.27 14.41 -6.74
C THR A 285 -16.83 13.87 -6.70
N GLY A 286 -16.18 13.96 -5.53
CA GLY A 286 -14.77 13.66 -5.35
C GLY A 286 -13.86 14.88 -5.56
N ALA A 287 -14.39 16.11 -5.54
CA ALA A 287 -13.57 17.31 -5.50
C ALA A 287 -13.06 17.55 -4.07
N LEU A 288 -11.78 17.87 -3.95
CA LEU A 288 -11.10 18.05 -2.68
C LEU A 288 -10.88 19.53 -2.40
N THR A 289 -11.42 20.02 -1.29
CA THR A 289 -11.10 21.34 -0.75
C THR A 289 -9.98 21.23 0.27
N ILE A 290 -8.85 21.92 0.02
CA ILE A 290 -7.74 22.05 0.98
C ILE A 290 -7.32 23.52 1.12
N VAL A 291 -6.66 23.82 2.24
CA VAL A 291 -5.85 25.04 2.40
C VAL A 291 -4.39 24.63 2.39
N ALA A 292 -3.61 25.15 1.45
CA ALA A 292 -2.22 24.78 1.29
C ALA A 292 -1.41 25.89 0.58
N PRO A 293 -0.07 25.89 0.74
CA PRO A 293 0.80 26.82 0.01
C PRO A 293 0.73 26.61 -1.50
N VAL A 294 0.55 27.69 -2.26
CA VAL A 294 0.39 27.69 -3.72
C VAL A 294 1.31 28.72 -4.37
N SER A 295 1.87 28.36 -5.52
CA SER A 295 2.59 29.29 -6.39
C SER A 295 2.27 29.05 -7.86
N PRO A 296 2.24 30.12 -8.69
CA PRO A 296 2.43 29.96 -10.14
C PRO A 296 3.76 29.25 -10.39
N VAL A 297 3.80 28.39 -11.41
CA VAL A 297 5.03 27.73 -11.85
C VAL A 297 5.14 27.84 -13.37
N ASN A 298 6.33 28.16 -13.86
CA ASN A 298 6.67 27.96 -15.26
C ASN A 298 7.56 26.74 -15.34
N VAL A 299 7.11 25.79 -16.13
CA VAL A 299 7.76 24.50 -16.28
C VAL A 299 8.35 24.44 -17.68
N THR A 300 9.68 24.41 -17.74
CA THR A 300 10.40 24.23 -19.00
C THR A 300 10.77 22.75 -19.12
N GLU A 301 10.25 22.09 -20.16
CA GLU A 301 10.60 20.69 -20.45
C GLU A 301 12.01 20.64 -21.05
N ILE A 302 12.96 20.06 -20.32
CA ILE A 302 14.34 19.91 -20.76
C ILE A 302 14.47 18.54 -21.43
N SER A 303 14.28 18.51 -22.74
CA SER A 303 14.29 17.31 -23.58
C SER A 303 15.72 16.96 -24.03
N GLU A 304 16.42 16.13 -23.27
CA GLU A 304 17.62 15.42 -23.79
C GLU A 304 17.53 13.89 -23.63
N THR A 305 16.54 13.37 -22.90
CA THR A 305 16.30 11.93 -22.67
C THR A 305 14.81 11.59 -22.59
N THR A 306 14.44 10.30 -22.58
CA THR A 306 13.06 9.84 -22.31
C THR A 306 12.54 10.22 -20.91
N GLU A 307 13.41 10.65 -20.01
CA GLU A 307 13.04 11.27 -18.73
C GLU A 307 12.77 12.77 -18.93
N LYS A 308 11.54 13.21 -18.66
CA LYS A 308 11.16 14.63 -18.68
C LYS A 308 11.68 15.29 -17.41
N TYR A 309 12.62 16.22 -17.56
CA TYR A 309 13.08 17.08 -16.46
C TYR A 309 12.36 18.43 -16.52
N LEU A 310 12.02 18.95 -15.33
CA LEU A 310 11.38 20.24 -15.20
C LEU A 310 12.34 21.28 -14.63
N GLY A 311 12.59 22.34 -15.39
CA GLY A 311 13.10 23.58 -14.82
C GLY A 311 11.95 24.36 -14.18
N PHE A 312 12.05 24.66 -12.89
CA PHE A 312 11.12 25.56 -12.22
C PHE A 312 11.69 26.97 -12.23
N HIS A 313 10.97 27.90 -12.84
CA HIS A 313 11.25 29.32 -12.66
C HIS A 313 10.41 29.86 -11.51
N PHE A 314 11.06 30.21 -10.40
CA PHE A 314 10.42 30.85 -9.26
C PHE A 314 11.09 32.18 -8.96
N ALA A 315 10.31 33.27 -8.94
CA ALA A 315 10.76 34.61 -8.54
C ALA A 315 12.11 35.07 -9.13
N GLY A 316 12.42 34.68 -10.38
CA GLY A 316 13.65 35.05 -11.08
C GLY A 316 14.90 34.18 -10.78
N LYS A 317 14.80 33.14 -9.95
CA LYS A 317 15.84 32.11 -9.82
C LYS A 317 15.50 30.90 -10.68
N ILE A 318 16.49 30.44 -11.45
CA ILE A 318 16.43 29.19 -12.20
C ILE A 318 17.18 28.16 -11.37
N GLU A 319 16.48 27.13 -10.89
CA GLU A 319 17.13 25.98 -10.29
C GLU A 319 16.90 24.78 -11.22
N GLU A 320 17.93 24.41 -11.98
CA GLU A 320 17.95 23.22 -12.81
C GLU A 320 18.16 22.01 -11.90
N SER A 321 17.06 21.50 -11.34
CA SER A 321 17.07 20.26 -10.57
C SER A 321 16.30 19.18 -11.32
N LYS A 322 16.86 17.96 -11.36
CA LYS A 322 16.20 16.80 -11.95
C LYS A 322 14.99 16.41 -11.10
N ILE A 323 13.82 16.92 -11.45
CA ILE A 323 12.59 16.71 -10.70
C ILE A 323 11.79 15.59 -11.32
N PHE A 324 11.37 14.63 -10.48
CA PHE A 324 10.45 13.59 -10.90
C PHE A 324 9.08 14.23 -11.17
N LEU A 325 8.64 14.23 -12.43
CA LEU A 325 7.32 14.67 -12.83
C LEU A 325 6.43 13.47 -13.13
N SER A 326 5.27 13.43 -12.48
CA SER A 326 4.14 12.64 -12.92
C SER A 326 3.05 13.52 -13.57
N GLY A 327 2.56 13.23 -14.78
CA GLY A 327 1.57 14.02 -15.52
C GLY A 327 2.14 15.20 -16.33
N SER A 328 1.34 16.25 -16.50
CA SER A 328 1.70 17.50 -17.19
C SER A 328 2.19 18.58 -16.22
N ALA A 329 2.93 19.55 -16.76
CA ALA A 329 3.51 20.70 -16.07
C ALA A 329 2.55 21.54 -15.21
N GLY A 330 1.32 21.79 -15.70
CA GLY A 330 0.43 22.76 -15.08
C GLY A 330 0.94 24.20 -15.17
N SER A 331 0.11 25.14 -14.70
CA SER A 331 0.48 26.56 -14.56
C SER A 331 0.65 26.98 -13.09
N TYR A 332 0.26 26.11 -12.15
CA TYR A 332 0.36 26.31 -10.71
C TYR A 332 0.83 25.04 -10.02
N ALA A 333 1.44 25.20 -8.85
CA ALA A 333 1.77 24.11 -7.95
C ALA A 333 1.19 24.38 -6.56
N VAL A 334 0.69 23.33 -5.92
CA VAL A 334 0.29 23.33 -4.51
C VAL A 334 1.17 22.37 -3.72
N LYS A 335 1.68 22.80 -2.57
CA LYS A 335 2.46 21.95 -1.66
C LYS A 335 1.52 21.05 -0.86
N LEU A 336 1.70 19.74 -0.99
CA LEU A 336 0.87 18.74 -0.29
C LEU A 336 1.47 18.29 1.04
N GLY A 337 2.79 18.31 1.16
CA GLY A 337 3.46 17.80 2.36
C GLY A 337 4.90 17.41 2.04
N LYS A 338 5.45 16.50 2.85
CA LYS A 338 6.84 16.06 2.74
C LYS A 338 6.96 14.62 2.29
N VAL A 339 7.93 14.35 1.42
CA VAL A 339 8.33 12.99 1.02
C VAL A 339 9.20 12.43 2.13
N ALA A 340 8.64 11.53 2.94
CA ALA A 340 9.36 10.86 4.02
C ALA A 340 9.65 9.40 3.64
N LEU A 341 10.81 8.88 3.99
CA LEU A 341 11.12 7.48 3.71
C LEU A 341 10.35 6.54 4.62
N ILE A 342 9.85 5.47 4.04
CA ILE A 342 9.29 4.37 4.80
C ILE A 342 10.41 3.73 5.63
N SER A 343 10.19 3.66 6.93
CA SER A 343 11.10 3.03 7.86
C SER A 343 11.21 1.55 7.51
N SER A 344 12.42 1.08 7.16
CA SER A 344 12.64 -0.32 6.87
C SER A 344 13.79 -0.92 7.64
N PRO A 345 13.57 -2.03 8.38
CA PRO A 345 14.68 -2.77 8.94
C PRO A 345 15.56 -3.40 7.85
N ALA A 346 15.02 -3.60 6.63
CA ALA A 346 15.71 -4.25 5.52
C ALA A 346 16.29 -3.28 4.46
N VAL A 347 16.01 -1.97 4.55
CA VAL A 347 16.49 -0.98 3.57
C VAL A 347 17.35 0.03 4.32
N ALA A 348 18.63 0.13 3.95
CA ALA A 348 19.52 1.16 4.47
C ALA A 348 18.86 2.54 4.35
N ARG A 349 19.05 3.42 5.34
CA ARG A 349 18.52 4.80 5.31
C ARG A 349 19.07 5.51 4.07
N PHE A 350 18.25 5.64 3.03
CA PHE A 350 18.54 6.56 1.94
C PHE A 350 18.31 8.00 2.45
N VAL A 351 18.98 8.98 1.86
CA VAL A 351 18.67 10.39 2.09
C VAL A 351 18.11 10.90 0.76
N PHE A 352 16.83 11.28 0.73
CA PHE A 352 16.26 11.96 -0.42
C PHE A 352 16.65 13.44 -0.34
N MET A 353 17.17 14.00 -1.44
CA MET A 353 17.41 15.45 -1.56
C MET A 353 16.12 16.24 -1.89
N GLN A 354 15.06 15.56 -2.31
CA GLN A 354 13.74 16.13 -2.55
C GLN A 354 12.82 15.72 -1.41
N ASP A 355 12.39 16.67 -0.60
CA ASP A 355 11.65 16.39 0.62
C ASP A 355 10.24 17.00 0.64
N SER A 356 9.82 17.74 -0.39
CA SER A 356 8.45 18.26 -0.54
C SER A 356 7.73 17.65 -1.74
N LEU A 357 6.48 17.21 -1.54
CA LEU A 357 5.59 16.75 -2.63
C LEU A 357 4.66 17.89 -3.04
N ILE A 358 4.63 18.20 -4.33
CA ILE A 358 3.71 19.18 -4.92
C ILE A 358 2.73 18.50 -5.88
N MET A 359 1.54 19.09 -6.02
CA MET A 359 0.58 18.78 -7.07
C MET A 359 0.54 19.93 -8.07
N LEU A 360 0.60 19.59 -9.35
CA LEU A 360 0.56 20.52 -10.46
C LEU A 360 -0.89 20.69 -10.91
N LEU A 361 -1.29 21.94 -11.08
CA LEU A 361 -2.67 22.36 -11.25
C LEU A 361 -2.82 23.24 -12.51
N GLU A 362 -4.00 23.15 -13.12
CA GLU A 362 -4.50 24.09 -14.12
C GLU A 362 -5.81 24.74 -13.65
N PRO A 363 -5.96 26.06 -13.75
CA PRO A 363 -7.24 26.73 -13.49
C PRO A 363 -8.34 26.20 -14.41
N LYS A 364 -9.52 25.90 -13.84
CA LYS A 364 -10.74 25.52 -14.58
C LYS A 364 -11.95 26.22 -13.93
N GLY A 365 -12.17 27.48 -14.30
CA GLY A 365 -13.17 28.34 -13.66
C GLY A 365 -12.78 28.61 -12.20
N GLU A 366 -13.68 28.31 -11.27
CA GLU A 366 -13.44 28.45 -9.82
C GLU A 366 -12.73 27.24 -9.20
N LYS A 367 -12.50 26.17 -9.98
CA LYS A 367 -11.85 24.94 -9.54
C LYS A 367 -10.45 24.81 -10.15
N TRP A 368 -9.66 23.91 -9.57
CA TRP A 368 -8.30 23.60 -9.99
C TRP A 368 -8.24 22.16 -10.46
N ARG A 369 -7.81 21.92 -11.68
CA ARG A 369 -7.65 20.57 -12.22
C ARG A 369 -6.25 20.06 -11.92
N LYS A 370 -6.15 18.90 -11.26
CA LYS A 370 -4.89 18.16 -11.13
C LYS A 370 -4.41 17.75 -12.52
N VAL A 371 -3.20 18.12 -12.89
CA VAL A 371 -2.57 17.68 -14.15
C VAL A 371 -1.29 16.90 -13.93
N GLY A 372 -0.69 17.02 -12.74
CA GLY A 372 0.52 16.27 -12.41
C GLY A 372 0.91 16.35 -10.94
N MET A 373 2.04 15.75 -10.59
CA MET A 373 2.65 15.76 -9.27
C MET A 373 4.17 15.72 -9.41
N ALA A 374 4.88 16.34 -8.48
CA ALA A 374 6.34 16.35 -8.51
C ALA A 374 6.94 16.40 -7.10
N ALA A 375 8.17 15.90 -6.96
CA ALA A 375 8.95 16.02 -5.72
C ALA A 375 10.03 17.10 -5.90
N ILE A 376 10.08 18.07 -5.00
CA ILE A 376 10.98 19.22 -5.05
C ILE A 376 11.74 19.41 -3.72
N PRO A 377 12.92 20.06 -3.72
CA PRO A 377 13.53 20.56 -2.50
C PRO A 377 12.58 21.53 -1.76
N THR A 378 12.54 21.46 -0.43
CA THR A 378 11.65 22.31 0.39
C THR A 378 11.89 23.79 0.14
N GLU A 379 13.13 24.20 -0.09
CA GLU A 379 13.58 25.58 -0.32
C GLU A 379 12.82 26.23 -1.49
N ILE A 380 12.47 25.45 -2.52
CA ILE A 380 11.68 25.94 -3.67
C ILE A 380 10.26 26.32 -3.27
N SER A 381 9.72 25.66 -2.25
CA SER A 381 8.36 25.86 -1.74
C SER A 381 8.28 26.77 -0.52
N GLU A 382 9.40 27.31 -0.07
CA GLU A 382 9.43 28.25 1.06
C GLU A 382 8.82 29.59 0.66
N GLY A 383 7.95 30.11 1.54
CA GLY A 383 7.29 31.41 1.32
C GLY A 383 6.11 31.39 0.35
N TRP A 384 5.69 30.23 -0.17
CA TRP A 384 4.45 30.12 -0.94
C TRP A 384 3.24 30.53 -0.09
N GLU A 385 2.31 31.27 -0.69
CA GLU A 385 1.13 31.78 0.00
C GLU A 385 0.10 30.68 0.20
N GLU A 386 -0.46 30.57 1.42
CA GLU A 386 -1.57 29.66 1.68
C GLU A 386 -2.85 30.14 1.01
N ARG A 387 -3.52 29.24 0.29
CA ARG A 387 -4.81 29.51 -0.36
C ARG A 387 -5.76 28.33 -0.20
N ALA A 388 -7.04 28.65 -0.09
CA ALA A 388 -8.11 27.65 -0.21
C ALA A 388 -8.29 27.27 -1.69
N LEU A 389 -8.30 25.98 -1.97
CA LEU A 389 -8.37 25.43 -3.33
C LEU A 389 -9.45 24.37 -3.39
N VAL A 390 -10.27 24.39 -4.43
CA VAL A 390 -11.16 23.29 -4.79
C VAL A 390 -10.54 22.53 -5.94
N ILE A 391 -9.97 21.36 -5.66
CA ILE A 391 -9.21 20.54 -6.61
C ILE A 391 -10.09 19.44 -7.16
N ILE A 392 -10.05 19.22 -8.47
CA ILE A 392 -10.72 18.14 -9.18
C ILE A 392 -9.71 17.27 -9.91
N GLY A 393 -10.03 15.98 -10.05
CA GLY A 393 -9.24 15.05 -10.87
C GLY A 393 -9.36 15.38 -12.37
N ASN A 394 -8.40 14.88 -13.15
CA ASN A 394 -8.50 14.90 -14.61
C ASN A 394 -9.07 13.58 -15.10
N GLU A 395 -10.40 13.46 -15.09
CA GLU A 395 -11.09 12.21 -15.49
C GLU A 395 -11.02 11.96 -17.00
N ASP A 396 -10.77 13.02 -17.77
CA ASP A 396 -10.55 12.99 -19.22
C ASP A 396 -9.06 12.80 -19.59
N GLY A 397 -8.17 12.66 -18.59
CA GLY A 397 -6.72 12.78 -18.77
C GLY A 397 -6.02 11.54 -19.33
N HIS A 398 -5.12 11.76 -20.28
CA HIS A 398 -4.22 10.74 -20.82
C HIS A 398 -3.26 10.22 -19.74
N LEU A 399 -3.18 8.90 -19.59
CA LEU A 399 -2.12 8.25 -18.81
C LEU A 399 -0.94 7.97 -19.73
N TYR A 400 -0.18 9.03 -20.01
CA TYR A 400 1.08 9.04 -20.77
C TYR A 400 1.08 8.41 -22.17
N ASP A 401 1.53 9.23 -23.14
CA ASP A 401 2.27 8.76 -24.32
C ASP A 401 3.76 8.61 -23.96
#